data_AF-A0A6P0LM64-F1
#
_entry.id   AF-A0A6P0LM64-F1
#
_cell.length_a   1.000
_cell.length_b   1.000
_cell.length_c   1.000
_cell.angle_alpha   90.00
_cell.angle_beta   90.00
_cell.angle_gamma   90.00
#
_symmetry.space_group_name_H-M   'P 1'
#
loop_
_entity.id
_entity.type
_entity.pdbx_description
1 polymer ?
#
loop_
_entity_poly.entity_id
_entity_poly.type
_entity_poly.pdbx_seq_one_letter_code
_entity_poly.pdbx_strand_id
1 'polypeptide(L)'
;PLFVGVFDRRKFISAFSQLQIIPDLRAVANLDEQLDSGEIVKVGNNYMVKTHIVYTGMDINEISHIDEKTSSYLVDFYLWFRYQGDIPADQIEFTNYGIERLDSGEKLTLKEPIDTDVTDGINYKVYRVKGDFHEKFDFHDYPFDNQTLSARFRHLNLTRDKLIYVVDLVGMRDTTTEKVLKNWERAKVFDKITDWSVEDATFFQDTVINDSTLGNRRFIDTDSDIEYSRFNVVIKIKRDLVSFSIKNLLPLMFFVVVGYLFMFLPFDHMSVEAVSGLLLAIVFYHLSLIEGLPEGVGYVVALDYAFFIVYVLNGLQLLMVVIGNSTRFQSGKIKISKLMEFGRVAFPVILVVYTSLLCWRYL
;
A
#
# COMPACT_ATOMS: atom_id res chain seq x y z
N PRO A 1 -5.80 27.69 18.30
CA PRO A 1 -4.56 28.11 17.58
C PRO A 1 -4.88 29.13 16.48
N LEU A 2 -4.10 30.21 16.38
CA LEU A 2 -4.19 31.19 15.30
C LEU A 2 -3.06 30.90 14.31
N PHE A 3 -3.41 30.40 13.13
CA PHE A 3 -2.44 30.13 12.06
C PHE A 3 -2.33 31.34 11.14
N VAL A 4 -1.10 31.74 10.84
CA VAL A 4 -0.78 32.87 9.96
C VAL A 4 -0.36 32.33 8.61
N GLY A 5 -1.00 32.81 7.54
CA GLY A 5 -0.60 32.53 6.17
C GLY A 5 -0.13 33.78 5.44
N VAL A 6 0.65 33.57 4.38
CA VAL A 6 1.19 34.58 3.48
C VAL A 6 0.78 34.21 2.06
N PHE A 7 0.54 35.21 1.21
CA PHE A 7 0.33 34.97 -0.22
C PHE A 7 1.67 35.04 -0.95
N ASP A 8 2.04 33.95 -1.62
CA ASP A 8 3.20 33.89 -2.52
C ASP A 8 2.76 33.33 -3.88
N ARG A 9 3.13 34.02 -4.97
CA ARG A 9 2.76 33.67 -6.35
C ARG A 9 1.28 33.26 -6.52
N ARG A 10 0.36 34.00 -5.86
CA ARG A 10 -1.10 33.76 -5.84
C ARG A 10 -1.55 32.47 -5.13
N LYS A 11 -0.66 31.78 -4.42
CA LYS A 11 -1.00 30.67 -3.53
C LYS A 11 -0.96 31.16 -2.08
N PHE A 12 -1.96 30.77 -1.29
CA PHE A 12 -1.97 31.00 0.15
C PHE A 12 -1.16 29.89 0.82
N ILE A 13 -0.09 30.25 1.51
CA ILE A 13 0.88 29.35 2.12
C ILE A 13 1.15 29.74 3.59
N SER A 14 1.69 28.85 4.41
CA SER A 14 1.91 29.11 5.84
C SER A 14 3.09 30.07 6.10
N ALA A 15 3.00 31.01 7.05
CA ALA A 15 4.20 31.75 7.45
C ALA A 15 5.28 30.79 8.01
N PHE A 16 6.57 31.07 7.77
CA PHE A 16 7.71 30.23 8.21
C PHE A 16 7.80 30.03 9.74
N SER A 17 7.12 30.87 10.52
CA SER A 17 6.99 30.72 11.96
C SER A 17 5.54 30.88 12.37
N GLN A 18 5.11 30.04 13.30
CA GLN A 18 3.80 30.09 13.94
C GLN A 18 3.98 30.21 15.46
N LEU A 19 2.93 30.63 16.17
CA LEU A 19 2.88 30.62 17.62
C LEU A 19 1.77 29.68 18.07
N GLN A 20 2.13 28.64 18.83
CA GLN A 20 1.17 27.68 19.38
C GLN A 20 1.08 27.85 20.88
N ILE A 21 -0.16 27.87 21.40
CA ILE A 21 -0.41 27.98 22.84
C ILE A 21 0.11 26.72 23.52
N ILE A 22 0.82 26.90 24.62
CA ILE A 22 1.26 25.81 25.49
C ILE A 22 0.13 25.53 26.50
N PRO A 23 -0.52 24.36 26.46
CA PRO A 23 -1.65 24.05 27.34
C PRO A 23 -1.20 23.82 28.79
N ASP A 24 -0.04 23.18 28.99
CA ASP A 24 0.52 22.89 30.31
C ASP A 24 2.02 23.20 30.34
N LEU A 25 2.41 24.17 31.17
CA LEU A 25 3.81 24.58 31.35
C LEU A 25 4.67 23.48 31.98
N ARG A 26 4.08 22.51 32.70
CA ARG A 26 4.81 21.40 33.33
C ARG A 26 5.45 20.46 32.30
N ALA A 27 4.88 20.41 31.09
CA ALA A 27 5.43 19.62 29.99
C ALA A 27 6.70 20.26 29.38
N VAL A 28 6.90 21.57 29.58
CA VAL A 28 8.00 22.34 29.01
C VAL A 28 9.29 22.09 29.80
N ALA A 29 10.34 21.61 29.12
CA ALA A 29 11.69 21.56 29.70
C ALA A 29 12.33 22.95 29.69
N ASN A 30 13.07 23.30 30.73
CA ASN A 30 13.88 24.53 30.79
C ASN A 30 13.10 25.79 30.37
N LEU A 31 11.92 26.02 30.97
CA LEU A 31 11.03 27.12 30.59
C LEU A 31 11.74 28.48 30.58
N ASP A 32 12.56 28.78 31.60
CA ASP A 32 13.27 30.06 31.71
C ASP A 32 14.27 30.26 30.56
N GLU A 33 15.03 29.22 30.22
CA GLU A 33 15.97 29.25 29.08
C GLU A 33 15.26 29.47 27.75
N GLN A 34 14.09 28.84 27.56
CA GLN A 34 13.28 29.00 26.35
C GLN A 34 12.60 30.37 26.26
N LEU A 35 12.32 31.01 27.40
CA LEU A 35 11.84 32.40 27.44
C LEU A 35 12.96 33.38 27.07
N ASP A 36 14.16 33.15 27.60
CA ASP A 36 15.33 33.99 27.33
C ASP A 36 15.80 33.91 25.88
N SER A 37 15.73 32.71 25.27
CA SER A 37 16.06 32.50 23.86
C SER A 37 14.98 32.99 22.89
N GLY A 38 13.76 33.26 23.38
CA GLY A 38 12.61 33.66 22.57
C GLY A 38 11.91 32.50 21.84
N GLU A 39 12.26 31.25 22.16
CA GLU A 39 11.54 30.05 21.69
C GLU A 39 10.13 29.97 22.29
N ILE A 40 9.96 30.47 23.52
CA ILE A 40 8.66 30.68 24.15
C ILE A 40 8.48 32.18 24.35
N VAL A 41 7.31 32.68 23.97
CA VAL A 41 6.92 34.08 24.16
C VAL A 41 5.64 34.17 24.98
N LYS A 42 5.58 35.17 25.86
CA LYS A 42 4.38 35.48 26.62
C LYS A 42 3.55 36.52 25.85
N VAL A 43 2.35 36.13 25.42
CA VAL A 43 1.41 37.00 24.70
C VAL A 43 0.15 37.14 25.54
N GLY A 44 0.01 38.29 26.20
CA GLY A 44 -1.04 38.50 27.20
C GLY A 44 -0.86 37.54 28.39
N ASN A 45 -1.87 36.70 28.64
CA ASN A 45 -1.85 35.72 29.72
C ASN A 45 -1.35 34.34 29.29
N ASN A 46 -1.09 34.12 27.99
CA ASN A 46 -0.73 32.81 27.46
C ASN A 46 0.77 32.74 27.16
N TYR A 47 1.35 31.56 27.40
CA TYR A 47 2.67 31.20 26.89
C TYR A 47 2.49 30.50 25.55
N MET A 48 3.24 30.94 24.55
CA MET A 48 3.20 30.39 23.21
C MET A 48 4.59 29.95 22.78
N VAL A 49 4.70 28.74 22.24
CA VAL A 49 5.94 28.23 21.65
C VAL A 49 6.01 28.65 20.18
N LYS A 50 7.20 29.02 19.74
CA LYS A 50 7.52 29.27 18.34
C LYS A 50 7.64 27.94 17.61
N THR A 51 6.76 27.73 16.64
CA THR A 51 6.79 26.55 15.76
C THR A 51 7.39 26.94 14.42
N HIS A 52 8.41 26.20 13.99
CA HIS A 52 9.00 26.36 12.68
C HIS A 52 8.20 25.61 11.61
N ILE A 53 7.90 26.30 10.51
CA ILE A 53 7.29 25.69 9.34
C ILE A 53 8.37 25.40 8.31
N VAL A 54 8.51 24.13 7.98
CA VAL A 54 9.44 23.64 6.95
C VAL A 54 8.62 23.25 5.73
N TYR A 55 8.85 23.95 4.62
CA TYR A 55 8.24 23.59 3.35
C TYR A 55 8.98 22.41 2.75
N THR A 56 8.25 21.33 2.51
CA THR A 56 8.77 20.07 2.02
C THR A 56 8.13 19.74 0.68
N GLY A 57 8.95 19.35 -0.29
CA GLY A 57 8.45 18.72 -1.50
C GLY A 57 9.23 17.47 -1.86
N MET A 58 8.60 16.62 -2.66
CA MET A 58 9.15 15.35 -3.11
C MET A 58 8.81 15.15 -4.59
N ASP A 59 9.82 14.87 -5.41
CA ASP A 59 9.65 14.56 -6.83
C ASP A 59 10.11 13.13 -7.12
N ILE A 60 9.19 12.29 -7.59
CA ILE A 60 9.43 10.86 -7.77
C ILE A 60 10.04 10.62 -9.15
N ASN A 61 11.22 9.99 -9.15
CA ASN A 61 11.96 9.66 -10.36
C ASN A 61 11.54 8.28 -10.89
N GLU A 62 11.41 7.30 -10.00
CA GLU A 62 11.14 5.90 -10.37
C GLU A 62 10.52 5.13 -9.21
N ILE A 63 9.54 4.30 -9.52
CA ILE A 63 9.03 3.23 -8.64
C ILE A 63 9.26 1.89 -9.32
N SER A 64 9.79 0.93 -8.57
CA SER A 64 10.16 -0.38 -9.10
C SER A 64 10.13 -1.46 -8.03
N HIS A 65 10.31 -2.72 -8.44
CA HIS A 65 10.47 -3.88 -7.55
C HIS A 65 9.35 -3.99 -6.50
N ILE A 66 8.09 -3.80 -6.91
CA ILE A 66 6.94 -4.11 -6.05
C ILE A 66 6.95 -5.62 -5.81
N ASP A 67 7.15 -6.01 -4.56
CA ASP A 67 7.12 -7.39 -4.09
C ASP A 67 5.89 -7.57 -3.22
N GLU A 68 4.92 -8.32 -3.74
CA GLU A 68 3.65 -8.57 -3.06
C GLU A 68 3.83 -9.39 -1.80
N LYS A 69 4.77 -10.35 -1.79
CA LYS A 69 5.02 -11.26 -0.67
C LYS A 69 5.55 -10.52 0.54
N THR A 70 6.47 -9.59 0.32
CA THR A 70 7.04 -8.73 1.36
C THR A 70 6.32 -7.40 1.50
N SER A 71 5.29 -7.14 0.68
CA SER A 71 4.60 -5.84 0.55
C SER A 71 5.56 -4.63 0.51
N SER A 72 6.67 -4.82 -0.21
CA SER A 72 7.77 -3.87 -0.30
C SER A 72 7.94 -3.34 -1.71
N TYR A 73 8.56 -2.16 -1.84
CA TYR A 73 8.80 -1.51 -3.12
C TYR A 73 9.95 -0.51 -3.02
N LEU A 74 10.65 -0.32 -4.14
CA LEU A 74 11.79 0.58 -4.25
C LEU A 74 11.35 1.92 -4.86
N VAL A 75 11.68 3.02 -4.18
CA VAL A 75 11.39 4.38 -4.66
C VAL A 75 12.69 5.18 -4.79
N ASP A 76 12.88 5.85 -5.92
CA ASP A 76 13.91 6.87 -6.15
C ASP A 76 13.23 8.23 -6.31
N PHE A 77 13.62 9.22 -5.51
CA PHE A 77 13.01 10.54 -5.50
C PHE A 77 14.00 11.64 -5.08
N TYR A 78 13.70 12.87 -5.50
CA TYR A 78 14.25 14.06 -4.89
C TYR A 78 13.39 14.50 -3.72
N LEU A 79 14.02 14.93 -2.63
CA LEU A 79 13.39 15.49 -1.44
C LEU A 79 14.05 16.81 -1.14
N TRP A 80 13.26 17.87 -0.91
CA TRP A 80 13.82 19.16 -0.54
C TRP A 80 13.08 19.80 0.63
N PHE A 81 13.81 20.68 1.31
CA PHE A 81 13.34 21.47 2.43
C PHE A 81 13.61 22.95 2.17
N ARG A 82 12.63 23.81 2.45
CA ARG A 82 12.79 25.27 2.53
C ARG A 82 12.36 25.75 3.92
N TYR A 83 13.24 26.45 4.62
CA TYR A 83 13.00 26.84 6.01
C TYR A 83 13.79 28.09 6.40
N GLN A 84 13.36 28.76 7.46
CA GLN A 84 14.02 29.97 7.98
C GLN A 84 14.61 29.71 9.38
N GLY A 85 15.77 30.32 9.64
CA GLY A 85 16.50 30.19 10.90
C GLY A 85 17.44 28.98 10.92
N ASP A 86 18.11 28.81 12.05
CA ASP A 86 19.05 27.72 12.29
C ASP A 86 18.33 26.55 12.98
N ILE A 87 17.71 25.69 12.16
CA ILE A 87 16.98 24.51 12.64
C ILE A 87 17.42 23.25 11.88
N PRO A 88 17.41 22.07 12.54
CA PRO A 88 17.79 20.80 11.92
C PRO A 88 16.67 20.21 11.05
N ALA A 89 16.18 20.95 10.05
CA ALA A 89 15.01 20.58 9.24
C ALA A 89 15.13 19.25 8.47
N ASP A 90 16.34 18.75 8.28
CA ASP A 90 16.71 17.54 7.55
C ASP A 90 16.97 16.31 8.47
N GLN A 91 16.84 16.47 9.80
CA GLN A 91 16.97 15.35 10.75
C GLN A 91 15.69 14.50 10.80
N ILE A 92 15.45 13.74 9.74
CA ILE A 92 14.23 12.95 9.55
C ILE A 92 14.46 11.45 9.77
N GLU A 93 13.39 10.73 10.07
CA GLU A 93 13.30 9.28 9.89
C GLU A 93 12.11 8.92 9.01
N PHE A 94 12.35 8.01 8.05
CA PHE A 94 11.27 7.41 7.28
C PHE A 94 10.58 6.34 8.13
N THR A 95 9.28 6.52 8.39
CA THR A 95 8.52 5.68 9.33
C THR A 95 8.10 4.34 8.75
N ASN A 96 8.10 4.22 7.42
CA ASN A 96 7.71 3.02 6.68
C ASN A 96 8.86 2.44 5.84
N TYR A 97 10.10 2.69 6.28
CA TYR A 97 11.29 2.13 5.64
C TYR A 97 11.38 0.61 5.86
N GLY A 98 11.60 -0.14 4.78
CA GLY A 98 11.73 -1.59 4.82
C GLY A 98 13.15 -2.02 5.18
N ILE A 99 13.30 -2.75 6.28
CA ILE A 99 14.62 -3.23 6.76
C ILE A 99 15.04 -4.53 6.02
N GLU A 100 14.11 -5.19 5.32
CA GLU A 100 14.32 -6.55 4.80
C GLU A 100 15.36 -6.68 3.69
N ARG A 101 15.69 -5.59 2.98
CA ARG A 101 16.62 -5.62 1.83
C ARG A 101 18.02 -5.07 2.12
N LEU A 102 18.25 -4.54 3.33
CA LEU A 102 19.59 -4.15 3.75
C LEU A 102 20.12 -5.12 4.80
N ASP A 103 21.09 -5.93 4.40
CA ASP A 103 21.87 -6.83 5.26
C ASP A 103 22.55 -6.14 6.46
N SER A 104 22.55 -4.79 6.51
CA SER A 104 23.25 -3.99 7.53
C SER A 104 22.38 -3.54 8.71
N GLY A 105 21.04 -3.68 8.65
CA GLY A 105 20.15 -3.11 9.68
C GLY A 105 20.23 -1.57 9.78
N GLU A 106 20.81 -0.91 8.79
CA GLU A 106 20.96 0.55 8.77
C GLU A 106 19.63 1.22 8.40
N LYS A 107 19.23 2.22 9.20
CA LYS A 107 18.12 3.11 8.87
C LYS A 107 18.48 3.92 7.62
N LEU A 108 17.49 4.16 6.74
CA LEU A 108 17.65 5.13 5.65
C LEU A 108 17.86 6.54 6.22
N THR A 109 19.08 7.03 6.12
CA THR A 109 19.44 8.40 6.47
C THR A 109 19.65 9.24 5.22
N LEU A 110 19.37 10.53 5.32
CA LEU A 110 19.75 11.48 4.28
C LEU A 110 21.28 11.58 4.27
N LYS A 111 21.86 11.41 3.07
CA LYS A 111 23.29 11.66 2.82
C LYS A 111 23.54 13.16 2.67
N GLU A 112 24.69 13.53 2.11
CA GLU A 112 24.96 14.91 1.75
C GLU A 112 23.92 15.45 0.74
N PRO A 113 23.47 16.70 0.90
CA PRO A 113 22.58 17.34 -0.06
C PRO A 113 23.27 17.47 -1.42
N ILE A 114 22.49 17.27 -2.49
CA ILE A 114 22.96 17.44 -3.87
C ILE A 114 22.95 18.90 -4.30
N ASP A 115 22.19 19.74 -3.59
CA ASP A 115 22.10 21.18 -3.82
C ASP A 115 21.74 21.89 -2.51
N THR A 116 22.33 23.05 -2.29
CA THR A 116 22.07 23.92 -1.14
C THR A 116 22.12 25.38 -1.55
N ASP A 117 21.17 26.18 -1.03
CA ASP A 117 21.14 27.62 -1.28
C ASP A 117 20.57 28.37 -0.06
N VAL A 118 20.88 29.65 0.03
CA VAL A 118 20.28 30.57 1.00
C VAL A 118 19.92 31.87 0.30
N THR A 119 18.62 32.08 0.08
CA THR A 119 18.09 33.29 -0.56
C THR A 119 17.09 33.97 0.37
N ASP A 120 17.26 35.27 0.61
CA ASP A 120 16.38 36.09 1.48
C ASP A 120 16.18 35.50 2.89
N GLY A 121 17.21 34.84 3.44
CA GLY A 121 17.16 34.19 4.76
C GLY A 121 16.40 32.86 4.79
N ILE A 122 15.98 32.35 3.63
CA ILE A 122 15.37 31.04 3.46
C ILE A 122 16.46 30.06 3.04
N ASN A 123 16.73 29.09 3.90
CA ASN A 123 17.59 27.96 3.59
C ASN A 123 16.87 26.99 2.66
N TYR A 124 17.60 26.46 1.69
CA TYR A 124 17.15 25.44 0.76
C TYR A 124 18.16 24.29 0.74
N LYS A 125 17.66 23.06 0.84
CA LYS A 125 18.46 21.84 0.72
C LYS A 125 17.73 20.80 -0.11
N VAL A 126 18.42 20.12 -1.01
CA VAL A 126 17.89 19.04 -1.84
C VAL A 126 18.69 17.77 -1.63
N TYR A 127 18.00 16.65 -1.56
CA TYR A 127 18.57 15.31 -1.44
C TYR A 127 18.02 14.44 -2.56
N ARG A 128 18.83 13.50 -3.03
CA ARG A 128 18.32 12.35 -3.79
C ARG A 128 18.30 11.15 -2.86
N VAL A 129 17.12 10.56 -2.72
CA VAL A 129 16.89 9.42 -1.84
C VAL A 129 16.46 8.24 -2.71
N LYS A 130 17.07 7.09 -2.45
CA LYS A 130 16.65 5.82 -3.02
C LYS A 130 16.59 4.81 -1.91
N GLY A 131 15.43 4.21 -1.69
CA GLY A 131 15.22 3.31 -0.55
C GLY A 131 14.02 2.40 -0.75
N ASP A 132 14.06 1.28 -0.02
CA ASP A 132 12.97 0.31 0.05
C ASP A 132 11.96 0.76 1.12
N PHE A 133 10.69 0.72 0.76
CA PHE A 133 9.58 1.07 1.64
C PHE A 133 8.62 -0.11 1.73
N HIS A 134 7.86 -0.14 2.81
CA HIS A 134 6.90 -1.20 3.09
C HIS A 134 5.55 -0.61 3.47
N GLU A 135 4.49 -1.23 2.97
CA GLU A 135 3.11 -0.96 3.39
C GLU A 135 2.38 -2.26 3.68
N LYS A 136 1.28 -2.18 4.41
CA LYS A 136 0.40 -3.33 4.55
C LYS A 136 -0.53 -3.40 3.34
N PHE A 137 -0.22 -4.27 2.39
CA PHE A 137 -1.10 -4.54 1.25
C PHE A 137 -2.34 -5.33 1.68
N ASP A 138 -3.45 -5.07 1.00
CA ASP A 138 -4.74 -5.72 1.24
C ASP A 138 -5.11 -6.62 0.06
N PHE A 139 -5.12 -7.93 0.28
CA PHE A 139 -5.36 -8.93 -0.76
C PHE A 139 -6.77 -9.53 -0.72
N HIS A 140 -7.72 -9.01 0.09
CA HIS A 140 -9.08 -9.57 0.17
C HIS A 140 -9.73 -9.68 -1.21
N ASP A 141 -9.54 -8.64 -2.04
CA ASP A 141 -10.09 -8.57 -3.38
C ASP A 141 -9.12 -9.08 -4.46
N TYR A 142 -7.95 -9.64 -4.10
CA TYR A 142 -6.95 -10.12 -5.06
C TYR A 142 -7.55 -11.11 -6.08
N PRO A 143 -7.42 -10.86 -7.40
CA PRO A 143 -6.56 -9.88 -8.09
C PRO A 143 -7.23 -8.54 -8.46
N PHE A 144 -8.42 -8.25 -7.97
CA PHE A 144 -9.16 -7.00 -8.19
C PHE A 144 -8.79 -5.91 -7.19
N ASP A 145 -7.64 -6.06 -6.55
CA ASP A 145 -7.15 -5.26 -5.45
C ASP A 145 -6.57 -3.91 -5.89
N ASN A 146 -6.67 -2.96 -4.97
CA ASN A 146 -5.95 -1.70 -5.01
C ASN A 146 -4.95 -1.68 -3.86
N GLN A 147 -3.75 -1.22 -4.13
CA GLN A 147 -2.70 -1.08 -3.12
C GLN A 147 -2.28 0.36 -2.96
N THR A 148 -1.63 0.62 -1.83
CA THR A 148 -1.08 1.94 -1.53
C THR A 148 0.43 1.83 -1.40
N LEU A 149 1.14 2.63 -2.20
CA LEU A 149 2.56 2.88 -2.02
C LEU A 149 2.71 4.22 -1.32
N SER A 150 3.65 4.33 -0.40
CA SER A 150 3.90 5.58 0.28
C SER A 150 5.36 5.81 0.70
N ALA A 151 5.73 7.07 0.85
CA ALA A 151 6.95 7.47 1.53
C ALA A 151 6.55 8.44 2.64
N ARG A 152 6.80 8.05 3.89
CA ARG A 152 6.38 8.81 5.07
C ARG A 152 7.57 9.10 5.95
N PHE A 153 7.72 10.33 6.39
CA PHE A 153 8.76 10.67 7.33
C PHE A 153 8.31 11.71 8.35
N ARG A 154 8.97 11.68 9.50
CA ARG A 154 8.83 12.68 10.56
C ARG A 154 10.20 13.15 11.01
N HIS A 155 10.24 14.21 11.80
CA HIS A 155 11.48 14.63 12.44
C HIS A 155 11.88 13.62 13.54
N LEU A 156 13.18 13.35 13.70
CA LEU A 156 13.73 12.44 14.71
C LEU A 156 13.37 12.84 16.15
N ASN A 157 13.63 14.12 16.50
CA ASN A 157 13.52 14.61 17.88
C ASN A 157 12.54 15.77 18.11
N LEU A 158 12.24 16.59 17.10
CA LEU A 158 11.38 17.76 17.27
C LEU A 158 9.90 17.36 17.12
N THR A 159 9.15 17.59 18.18
CA THR A 159 7.70 17.42 18.26
C THR A 159 6.96 18.49 17.44
N ARG A 160 5.69 18.23 17.16
CA ARG A 160 4.83 19.02 16.28
C ARG A 160 4.67 20.49 16.73
N ASP A 161 4.75 20.74 18.03
CA ASP A 161 4.72 22.09 18.60
C ASP A 161 5.97 22.91 18.25
N LYS A 162 7.09 22.26 17.93
CA LYS A 162 8.36 22.90 17.53
C LYS A 162 8.57 22.95 16.02
N LEU A 163 8.16 21.91 15.30
CA LEU A 163 8.37 21.82 13.85
C LEU A 163 7.20 21.15 13.14
N ILE A 164 6.74 21.78 12.05
CA ILE A 164 5.71 21.24 11.15
C ILE A 164 6.24 21.25 9.72
N TYR A 165 6.21 20.08 9.08
CA TYR A 165 6.44 19.97 7.64
C TYR A 165 5.16 20.32 6.88
N VAL A 166 5.22 21.21 5.91
CA VAL A 166 4.06 21.55 5.07
C VAL A 166 4.40 21.28 3.61
N VAL A 167 3.40 20.93 2.80
CA VAL A 167 3.63 20.71 1.38
C VAL A 167 4.08 21.99 0.71
N ASP A 168 5.20 21.93 0.00
CA ASP A 168 5.72 23.02 -0.79
C ASP A 168 4.91 23.22 -2.08
N LEU A 169 3.70 23.78 -1.93
CA LEU A 169 2.79 24.02 -3.04
C LEU A 169 3.42 24.88 -4.15
N VAL A 170 4.36 25.77 -3.81
CA VAL A 170 5.03 26.64 -4.79
C VAL A 170 6.17 25.90 -5.49
N GLY A 171 7.04 25.23 -4.73
CA GLY A 171 8.19 24.47 -5.26
C GLY A 171 7.78 23.23 -6.06
N MET A 172 6.73 22.53 -5.63
CA MET A 172 6.17 21.38 -6.35
C MET A 172 5.55 21.77 -7.71
N ARG A 173 5.24 23.06 -7.91
CA ARG A 173 4.53 23.65 -9.07
C ARG A 173 3.08 23.17 -9.21
N ASP A 174 2.89 21.86 -9.31
CA ASP A 174 1.60 21.17 -9.43
C ASP A 174 1.45 20.14 -8.30
N THR A 175 0.32 20.22 -7.57
CA THR A 175 -0.02 19.29 -6.48
C THR A 175 -1.39 18.65 -6.67
N THR A 176 -2.05 18.93 -7.80
CA THR A 176 -3.30 18.30 -8.19
C THR A 176 -3.02 16.95 -8.83
N THR A 177 -3.71 15.90 -8.40
CA THR A 177 -3.55 14.52 -8.89
C THR A 177 -3.40 14.45 -10.41
N GLU A 178 -4.34 15.01 -11.19
CA GLU A 178 -4.34 14.93 -12.66
C GLU A 178 -3.02 15.39 -13.29
N LYS A 179 -2.49 16.53 -12.82
CA LYS A 179 -1.23 17.08 -13.35
C LYS A 179 -0.01 16.29 -12.89
N VAL A 180 0.00 15.84 -11.63
CA VAL A 180 1.08 15.00 -11.10
C VAL A 180 1.17 13.71 -11.90
N LEU A 181 0.05 13.02 -12.11
CA LEU A 181 0.00 11.79 -12.89
C LEU A 181 0.45 12.00 -14.34
N LYS A 182 0.02 13.09 -14.99
CA LYS A 182 0.48 13.44 -16.35
C LYS A 182 1.97 13.75 -16.42
N ASN A 183 2.54 14.34 -15.37
CA ASN A 183 3.99 14.57 -15.29
C ASN A 183 4.74 13.26 -15.15
N TRP A 184 4.26 12.36 -14.28
CA TRP A 184 4.86 11.05 -14.05
C TRP A 184 4.76 10.11 -15.25
N GLU A 185 3.66 10.17 -16.00
CA GLU A 185 3.50 9.45 -17.27
C GLU A 185 4.57 9.90 -18.28
N ARG A 186 4.77 11.22 -18.44
CA ARG A 186 5.80 11.77 -19.34
C ARG A 186 7.22 11.43 -18.87
N ALA A 187 7.44 11.42 -17.56
CA ALA A 187 8.72 11.10 -16.94
C ALA A 187 8.97 9.58 -16.81
N LYS A 188 8.01 8.74 -17.18
CA LYS A 188 8.13 7.27 -17.15
C LYS A 188 8.41 6.69 -15.76
N VAL A 189 7.87 7.32 -14.72
CA VAL A 189 8.10 6.95 -13.31
C VAL A 189 7.74 5.50 -13.01
N PHE A 190 6.75 4.96 -13.73
CA PHE A 190 6.18 3.63 -13.49
C PHE A 190 6.49 2.61 -14.60
N ASP A 191 7.40 2.91 -15.54
CA ASP A 191 7.73 2.00 -16.67
C ASP A 191 8.25 0.62 -16.20
N LYS A 192 8.74 0.51 -14.95
CA LYS A 192 9.24 -0.73 -14.35
C LYS A 192 8.18 -1.57 -13.62
N ILE A 193 6.95 -1.09 -13.48
CA ILE A 193 5.87 -1.81 -12.78
C ILE A 193 4.72 -2.14 -13.73
N THR A 194 4.92 -3.15 -14.59
CA THR A 194 3.99 -3.48 -15.67
C THR A 194 2.68 -4.14 -15.23
N ASP A 195 2.61 -4.66 -14.00
CA ASP A 195 1.42 -5.34 -13.47
C ASP A 195 0.47 -4.40 -12.72
N TRP A 196 0.77 -3.10 -12.72
CA TRP A 196 0.06 -2.09 -11.94
C TRP A 196 -0.18 -0.82 -12.76
N SER A 197 -1.27 -0.14 -12.45
CA SER A 197 -1.64 1.17 -12.97
C SER A 197 -1.81 2.15 -11.80
N VAL A 198 -1.58 3.43 -12.03
CA VAL A 198 -1.67 4.45 -10.98
C VAL A 198 -3.00 5.18 -11.06
N GLU A 199 -3.73 5.22 -9.95
CA GLU A 199 -5.04 5.88 -9.88
C GLU A 199 -4.96 7.30 -9.29
N ASP A 200 -4.14 7.48 -8.26
CA ASP A 200 -4.11 8.72 -7.48
C ASP A 200 -2.73 8.94 -6.84
N ALA A 201 -2.42 10.20 -6.58
CA ALA A 201 -1.17 10.64 -5.95
C ALA A 201 -1.43 11.86 -5.08
N THR A 202 -1.16 11.75 -3.78
CA THR A 202 -1.45 12.79 -2.80
C THR A 202 -0.24 13.09 -1.93
N PHE A 203 -0.06 14.39 -1.64
CA PHE A 203 0.98 14.93 -0.77
C PHE A 203 0.30 15.68 0.36
N PHE A 204 0.57 15.32 1.60
CA PHE A 204 -0.07 15.97 2.74
C PHE A 204 0.74 15.82 4.03
N GLN A 205 0.43 16.69 4.98
CA GLN A 205 0.92 16.60 6.35
C GLN A 205 -0.17 16.04 7.25
N ASP A 206 0.21 15.18 8.18
CA ASP A 206 -0.61 14.74 9.30
C ASP A 206 0.19 14.72 10.62
N THR A 207 -0.45 14.27 11.69
CA THR A 207 0.15 14.17 13.03
C THR A 207 0.24 12.69 13.41
N VAL A 208 1.41 12.27 13.86
CA VAL A 208 1.58 10.98 14.54
C VAL A 208 1.63 11.21 16.03
N ILE A 209 0.77 10.51 16.75
CA ILE A 209 0.69 10.56 18.21
C ILE A 209 1.32 9.28 18.76
N ASN A 210 2.19 9.42 19.75
CA ASN A 210 2.70 8.25 20.46
C ASN A 210 1.71 7.82 21.55
N ASP A 211 1.37 6.53 21.60
CA ASP A 211 0.44 5.96 22.60
C ASP A 211 0.97 6.05 24.05
N SER A 212 2.27 6.33 24.23
CA SER A 212 2.89 6.47 25.54
C SER A 212 3.77 7.72 25.60
N THR A 213 4.08 8.14 26.82
CA THR A 213 5.04 9.21 27.10
C THR A 213 6.49 8.84 26.80
N LEU A 214 6.74 7.64 26.26
CA LEU A 214 8.07 7.05 26.09
C LEU A 214 8.90 7.05 27.39
N GLY A 215 8.23 6.98 28.54
CA GLY A 215 8.86 7.02 29.86
C GLY A 215 9.32 8.42 30.31
N ASN A 216 9.02 9.47 29.55
CA ASN A 216 9.34 10.83 29.95
C ASN A 216 8.36 11.32 31.03
N ARG A 217 8.88 11.47 32.25
CA ARG A 217 8.10 11.82 33.44
C ARG A 217 7.36 13.16 33.36
N ARG A 218 7.81 14.07 32.50
CA ARG A 218 7.15 15.38 32.31
C ARG A 218 5.74 15.26 31.72
N PHE A 219 5.47 14.17 31.01
CA PHE A 219 4.18 13.97 30.35
C PHE A 219 3.23 13.04 31.14
N ILE A 220 3.68 12.42 32.25
CA ILE A 220 2.90 11.40 32.98
C ILE A 220 1.65 12.00 33.65
N ASP A 221 1.79 13.17 34.27
CA ASP A 221 0.71 13.85 35.01
C ASP A 221 0.10 15.01 34.21
N THR A 222 0.18 14.94 32.88
CA THR A 222 -0.31 15.96 31.94
C THR A 222 -1.19 15.30 30.87
N ASP A 223 -2.20 16.00 30.39
CA ASP A 223 -3.01 15.57 29.24
C ASP A 223 -2.30 15.85 27.89
N SER A 224 -0.96 15.96 27.89
CA SER A 224 -0.17 16.33 26.71
C SER A 224 0.42 15.11 26.04
N ASP A 225 -0.03 14.83 24.83
CA ASP A 225 0.52 13.76 24.00
C ASP A 225 1.84 14.16 23.32
N ILE A 226 2.68 13.17 23.04
CA ILE A 226 3.88 13.37 22.24
C ILE A 226 3.49 13.26 20.76
N GLU A 227 3.33 14.41 20.14
CA GLU A 227 2.95 14.54 18.73
C GLU A 227 4.14 14.88 17.84
N TYR A 228 4.21 14.26 16.66
CA TYR A 228 5.17 14.61 15.60
C TYR A 228 4.44 14.99 14.33
N SER A 229 4.94 16.03 13.65
CA SER A 229 4.53 16.31 12.27
C SER A 229 5.12 15.27 11.33
N ARG A 230 4.26 14.67 10.50
CA ARG A 230 4.65 13.71 9.48
C ARG A 230 4.26 14.21 8.10
N PHE A 231 5.20 14.13 7.17
CA PHE A 231 4.98 14.38 5.75
C PHE A 231 4.76 13.06 5.04
N ASN A 232 3.76 13.02 4.16
CA ASN A 232 3.35 11.80 3.48
C ASN A 232 3.22 12.06 1.98
N VAL A 233 3.76 11.14 1.19
CA VAL A 233 3.40 10.95 -0.22
C VAL A 233 2.71 9.61 -0.34
N VAL A 234 1.50 9.59 -0.87
CA VAL A 234 0.66 8.39 -0.97
C VAL A 234 0.20 8.23 -2.42
N ILE A 235 0.52 7.09 -3.01
CA ILE A 235 0.23 6.72 -4.39
C ILE A 235 -0.67 5.50 -4.36
N LYS A 236 -1.87 5.62 -4.93
CA LYS A 236 -2.78 4.50 -5.08
C LYS A 236 -2.53 3.82 -6.40
N ILE A 237 -2.34 2.52 -6.35
CA ILE A 237 -2.13 1.67 -7.52
C ILE A 237 -3.23 0.62 -7.61
N LYS A 238 -3.59 0.27 -8.83
CA LYS A 238 -4.57 -0.75 -9.17
C LYS A 238 -3.93 -1.80 -10.06
N ARG A 239 -4.17 -3.07 -9.76
CA ARG A 239 -3.63 -4.17 -10.54
C ARG A 239 -4.12 -4.15 -11.99
N ASP A 240 -3.23 -4.44 -12.93
CA ASP A 240 -3.61 -4.68 -14.32
C ASP A 240 -4.26 -6.07 -14.45
N LEU A 241 -5.58 -6.07 -14.52
CA LEU A 241 -6.40 -7.28 -14.65
C LEU A 241 -6.12 -8.06 -15.94
N VAL A 242 -5.69 -7.41 -17.02
CA VAL A 242 -5.41 -8.07 -18.30
C VAL A 242 -4.12 -8.87 -18.18
N SER A 243 -3.05 -8.24 -17.68
CA SER A 243 -1.77 -8.91 -17.42
C SER A 243 -1.97 -10.11 -16.47
N PHE A 244 -2.70 -9.88 -15.37
CA PHE A 244 -3.02 -10.94 -14.41
C PHE A 244 -3.81 -12.09 -15.06
N SER A 245 -4.87 -11.78 -15.81
CA SER A 245 -5.74 -12.80 -16.40
C SER A 245 -4.99 -13.73 -17.36
N ILE A 246 -4.09 -13.16 -18.17
CA ILE A 246 -3.27 -13.93 -19.11
C ILE A 246 -2.28 -14.84 -18.37
N LYS A 247 -1.64 -14.32 -17.31
CA LYS A 247 -0.64 -15.07 -16.54
C LYS A 247 -1.26 -16.16 -15.65
N ASN A 248 -2.40 -15.88 -15.01
CA ASN A 248 -2.93 -16.69 -13.92
C ASN A 248 -4.28 -17.36 -14.20
N LEU A 249 -5.21 -16.69 -14.90
CA LEU A 249 -6.53 -17.28 -15.17
C LEU A 249 -6.51 -18.20 -16.41
N LEU A 250 -5.64 -17.93 -17.39
CA LEU A 250 -5.53 -18.77 -18.59
C LEU A 250 -5.13 -20.23 -18.27
N PRO A 251 -4.10 -20.52 -17.43
CA PRO A 251 -3.81 -21.89 -17.00
C PRO A 251 -4.98 -22.56 -16.28
N LEU A 252 -5.69 -21.82 -15.42
CA LEU A 252 -6.89 -22.33 -14.75
C LEU A 252 -7.98 -22.72 -15.75
N MET A 253 -8.19 -21.91 -16.79
CA MET A 253 -9.14 -22.21 -17.87
C MET A 253 -8.76 -23.49 -18.62
N PHE A 254 -7.47 -23.78 -18.83
CA PHE A 254 -7.05 -25.06 -19.40
C PHE A 254 -7.43 -26.25 -18.52
N PHE A 255 -7.27 -26.16 -17.20
CA PHE A 255 -7.73 -27.22 -16.29
C PHE A 255 -9.24 -27.43 -16.35
N VAL A 256 -10.02 -26.35 -16.42
CA VAL A 256 -11.47 -26.42 -16.57
C VAL A 256 -11.87 -27.08 -17.90
N VAL A 257 -11.21 -26.71 -19.00
CA VAL A 257 -11.44 -27.31 -20.32
C VAL A 257 -11.10 -28.80 -20.31
N VAL A 258 -9.96 -29.21 -19.74
CA VAL A 258 -9.57 -30.62 -19.63
C VAL A 258 -10.57 -31.40 -18.78
N GLY A 259 -10.98 -30.85 -17.62
CA GLY A 259 -12.02 -31.45 -16.79
C GLY A 259 -13.35 -31.60 -17.52
N TYR A 260 -13.73 -30.60 -18.32
CA TYR A 260 -14.93 -30.68 -19.15
C TYR A 260 -14.81 -31.74 -20.26
N LEU A 261 -13.64 -31.85 -20.92
CA LEU A 261 -13.39 -32.84 -21.97
C LEU A 261 -13.50 -34.28 -21.45
N PHE A 262 -13.14 -34.53 -20.19
CA PHE A 262 -13.32 -35.84 -19.57
C PHE A 262 -14.79 -36.29 -19.59
N MET A 263 -15.78 -35.37 -19.53
CA MET A 263 -17.21 -35.72 -19.65
C MET A 263 -17.63 -36.27 -21.02
N PHE A 264 -16.77 -36.14 -22.03
CA PHE A 264 -16.99 -36.67 -23.38
C PHE A 264 -16.27 -37.99 -23.63
N LEU A 265 -15.35 -38.41 -22.74
CA LEU A 265 -14.71 -39.71 -22.83
C LEU A 265 -15.74 -40.83 -22.56
N PRO A 266 -15.62 -41.99 -23.22
CA PRO A 266 -16.38 -43.18 -22.83
C PRO A 266 -16.19 -43.47 -21.34
N PHE A 267 -17.27 -43.82 -20.64
CA PHE A 267 -17.25 -43.99 -19.18
C PHE A 267 -16.19 -45.01 -18.73
N ASP A 268 -15.97 -46.07 -19.51
CA ASP A 268 -14.98 -47.12 -19.24
C ASP A 268 -13.53 -46.63 -19.28
N HIS A 269 -13.28 -45.47 -19.89
CA HIS A 269 -11.98 -44.81 -19.93
C HIS A 269 -11.85 -43.67 -18.92
N MET A 270 -12.94 -43.26 -18.26
CA MET A 270 -12.86 -42.32 -17.14
C MET A 270 -12.40 -43.05 -15.89
N SER A 271 -11.10 -42.95 -15.62
CA SER A 271 -10.49 -43.56 -14.46
C SER A 271 -10.48 -42.58 -13.28
N VAL A 272 -10.54 -43.11 -12.05
CA VAL A 272 -10.43 -42.30 -10.82
C VAL A 272 -9.08 -41.59 -10.77
N GLU A 273 -8.05 -42.23 -11.31
CA GLU A 273 -6.68 -41.72 -11.40
C GLU A 273 -6.59 -40.46 -12.28
N ALA A 274 -7.29 -40.42 -13.42
CA ALA A 274 -7.26 -39.26 -14.31
C ALA A 274 -7.90 -38.02 -13.66
N VAL A 275 -9.06 -38.19 -13.03
CA VAL A 275 -9.76 -37.10 -12.32
C VAL A 275 -8.98 -36.65 -11.09
N SER A 276 -8.42 -37.59 -10.33
CA SER A 276 -7.60 -37.28 -9.16
C SER A 276 -6.29 -36.60 -9.54
N GLY A 277 -5.68 -36.98 -10.65
CA GLY A 277 -4.49 -36.33 -11.20
C GLY A 277 -4.75 -34.88 -11.62
N LEU A 278 -5.90 -34.61 -12.26
CA LEU A 278 -6.32 -33.25 -12.57
C LEU A 278 -6.56 -32.42 -11.30
N LEU A 279 -7.26 -32.98 -10.31
CA LEU A 279 -7.48 -32.31 -9.02
C LEU A 279 -6.15 -31.96 -8.34
N LEU A 280 -5.18 -32.89 -8.33
CA LEU A 280 -3.86 -32.66 -7.75
C LEU A 280 -3.12 -31.53 -8.48
N ALA A 281 -3.17 -31.49 -9.82
CA ALA A 281 -2.58 -30.42 -10.61
C ALA A 281 -3.20 -29.04 -10.29
N ILE A 282 -4.53 -28.99 -10.13
CA ILE A 282 -5.23 -27.75 -9.74
C ILE A 282 -4.82 -27.31 -8.33
N VAL A 283 -4.72 -28.24 -7.37
CA VAL A 283 -4.30 -27.93 -5.99
C VAL A 283 -2.87 -27.39 -5.96
N PHE A 284 -1.94 -28.01 -6.70
CA PHE A 284 -0.58 -27.50 -6.79
C PHE A 284 -0.51 -26.13 -7.45
N TYR A 285 -1.31 -25.91 -8.50
CA TYR A 285 -1.38 -24.60 -9.13
C TYR A 285 -1.94 -23.54 -8.19
N HIS A 286 -3.01 -23.85 -7.46
CA HIS A 286 -3.57 -22.97 -6.44
C HIS A 286 -2.54 -22.60 -5.37
N LEU A 287 -1.82 -23.60 -4.86
CA LEU A 287 -0.77 -23.41 -3.86
C LEU A 287 0.34 -22.49 -4.39
N SER A 288 0.76 -22.68 -5.65
CA SER A 288 1.80 -21.83 -6.27
C SER A 288 1.40 -20.36 -6.39
N LEU A 289 0.10 -20.06 -6.51
CA LEU A 289 -0.41 -18.68 -6.53
C LEU A 289 -0.48 -18.09 -5.12
N ILE A 290 -0.91 -18.89 -4.14
CA ILE A 290 -0.97 -18.48 -2.73
C ILE A 290 0.44 -18.23 -2.16
N GLU A 291 1.43 -19.05 -2.54
CA GLU A 291 2.83 -18.88 -2.12
C GLU A 291 3.46 -17.55 -2.59
N GLY A 292 2.85 -16.91 -3.60
CA GLY A 292 3.22 -15.58 -4.08
C GLY A 292 2.70 -14.43 -3.20
N LEU A 293 1.76 -14.70 -2.29
CA LEU A 293 1.20 -13.72 -1.35
C LEU A 293 1.96 -13.72 -0.01
N PRO A 294 1.82 -12.67 0.83
CA PRO A 294 2.42 -12.65 2.16
C PRO A 294 1.95 -13.79 3.06
N GLU A 295 2.84 -14.30 3.91
CA GLU A 295 2.54 -15.33 4.92
C GLU A 295 1.45 -14.90 5.92
N GLY A 296 1.21 -13.59 6.06
CA GLY A 296 0.17 -13.03 6.94
C GLY A 296 -1.25 -13.05 6.37
N VAL A 297 -1.45 -13.48 5.11
CA VAL A 297 -2.78 -13.62 4.50
C VAL A 297 -3.45 -14.89 5.03
N GLY A 298 -4.06 -14.80 6.21
CA GLY A 298 -4.83 -15.88 6.84
C GLY A 298 -6.31 -15.92 6.44
N TYR A 299 -6.72 -15.07 5.50
CA TYR A 299 -8.11 -14.93 5.03
C TYR A 299 -8.25 -15.39 3.58
N VAL A 300 -9.49 -15.66 3.17
CA VAL A 300 -9.85 -16.06 1.81
C VAL A 300 -9.80 -14.87 0.87
N VAL A 301 -9.12 -15.00 -0.27
CA VAL A 301 -9.02 -13.96 -1.31
C VAL A 301 -10.03 -14.20 -2.44
N ALA A 302 -10.29 -13.18 -3.26
CA ALA A 302 -11.23 -13.30 -4.39
C ALA A 302 -10.85 -14.44 -5.35
N LEU A 303 -9.56 -14.65 -5.59
CA LEU A 303 -9.03 -15.74 -6.41
C LEU A 303 -9.39 -17.13 -5.87
N ASP A 304 -9.43 -17.33 -4.55
CA ASP A 304 -9.75 -18.63 -3.95
C ASP A 304 -11.15 -19.09 -4.36
N TYR A 305 -12.10 -18.17 -4.47
CA TYR A 305 -13.44 -18.48 -4.95
C TYR A 305 -13.44 -19.02 -6.38
N ALA A 306 -12.56 -18.52 -7.26
CA ALA A 306 -12.39 -19.06 -8.60
C ALA A 306 -11.83 -20.51 -8.57
N PHE A 307 -11.00 -20.86 -7.58
CA PHE A 307 -10.55 -22.24 -7.40
C PHE A 307 -11.61 -23.14 -6.74
N PHE A 308 -12.41 -22.61 -5.80
CA PHE A 308 -13.45 -23.38 -5.13
C PHE A 308 -14.48 -23.94 -6.11
N ILE A 309 -14.89 -23.17 -7.12
CA ILE A 309 -15.80 -23.69 -8.15
C ILE A 309 -15.15 -24.82 -8.95
N VAL A 310 -13.86 -24.71 -9.25
CA VAL A 310 -13.12 -25.77 -9.96
C VAL A 310 -12.99 -27.02 -9.10
N TYR A 311 -12.78 -26.89 -7.78
CA TYR A 311 -12.81 -28.02 -6.85
C TYR A 311 -14.18 -28.67 -6.76
N VAL A 312 -15.25 -27.88 -6.69
CA VAL A 312 -16.63 -28.41 -6.70
C VAL A 312 -16.90 -29.17 -8.00
N LEU A 313 -16.53 -28.63 -9.16
CA LEU A 313 -16.72 -29.28 -10.45
C LEU A 313 -15.94 -30.61 -10.55
N ASN A 314 -14.67 -30.62 -10.13
CA ASN A 314 -13.84 -31.84 -10.09
C ASN A 314 -14.36 -32.85 -9.07
N GLY A 315 -14.83 -32.40 -7.91
CA GLY A 315 -15.44 -33.24 -6.88
C GLY A 315 -16.75 -33.89 -7.34
N LEU A 316 -17.62 -33.12 -8.03
CA LEU A 316 -18.83 -33.65 -8.65
C LEU A 316 -18.51 -34.67 -9.75
N GLN A 317 -17.45 -34.42 -10.52
CA GLN A 317 -16.97 -35.37 -11.52
C GLN A 317 -16.47 -36.67 -10.89
N LEU A 318 -15.66 -36.58 -9.83
CA LEU A 318 -15.18 -37.74 -9.08
C LEU A 318 -16.36 -38.55 -8.51
N LEU A 319 -17.36 -37.85 -7.94
CA LEU A 319 -18.57 -38.45 -7.43
C LEU A 319 -19.34 -39.20 -8.54
N MET A 320 -19.44 -38.62 -9.75
CA MET A 320 -20.06 -39.30 -10.90
C MET A 320 -19.31 -40.56 -11.31
N VAL A 321 -17.97 -40.54 -11.34
CA VAL A 321 -17.16 -41.73 -11.64
C VAL A 321 -17.38 -42.81 -10.58
N VAL A 322 -17.37 -42.46 -9.30
CA VAL A 322 -17.62 -43.40 -8.19
C VAL A 322 -19.02 -44.00 -8.25
N ILE A 323 -20.05 -43.18 -8.47
CA ILE A 323 -21.44 -43.65 -8.57
C ILE A 323 -21.59 -44.57 -9.79
N GLY A 324 -21.08 -44.17 -10.96
CA GLY A 324 -21.22 -44.94 -12.18
C GLY A 324 -20.45 -46.28 -12.15
N ASN A 325 -19.35 -46.37 -11.41
CA ASN A 325 -18.62 -47.62 -11.18
C ASN A 325 -19.20 -48.48 -10.05
N SER A 326 -20.18 -47.99 -9.28
CA SER A 326 -20.80 -48.78 -8.22
C SER A 326 -21.68 -49.89 -8.77
N THR A 327 -21.55 -51.10 -8.22
CA THR A 327 -22.32 -52.30 -8.63
C THR A 327 -23.84 -52.09 -8.51
N ARG A 328 -24.27 -51.26 -7.56
CA ARG A 328 -25.67 -50.87 -7.35
C ARG A 328 -26.23 -49.98 -8.46
N PHE A 329 -25.39 -49.14 -9.08
CA PHE A 329 -25.80 -48.28 -10.19
C PHE A 329 -25.81 -49.05 -11.50
N GLN A 330 -24.83 -49.92 -11.73
CA GLN A 330 -24.77 -50.81 -12.90
C GLN A 330 -25.97 -51.78 -12.97
N SER A 331 -26.53 -52.17 -11.83
CA SER A 331 -27.76 -52.99 -11.74
C SER A 331 -29.06 -52.18 -11.73
N GLY A 332 -28.97 -50.85 -11.73
CA GLY A 332 -30.11 -49.94 -11.68
C GLY A 332 -30.80 -49.69 -13.04
N LYS A 333 -31.96 -49.03 -13.01
CA LYS A 333 -32.72 -48.67 -14.23
C LYS A 333 -32.18 -47.45 -14.98
N ILE A 334 -31.29 -46.66 -14.35
CA ILE A 334 -30.74 -45.43 -14.92
C ILE A 334 -29.53 -45.80 -15.78
N LYS A 335 -29.56 -45.44 -17.07
CA LYS A 335 -28.44 -45.65 -17.98
C LYS A 335 -27.31 -44.66 -17.63
N ILE A 336 -26.06 -45.14 -17.60
CA ILE A 336 -24.85 -44.33 -17.44
C ILE A 336 -24.81 -43.14 -18.43
N SER A 337 -25.35 -43.34 -19.65
CA SER A 337 -25.48 -42.28 -20.65
C SER A 337 -26.25 -41.05 -20.14
N LYS A 338 -27.34 -41.25 -19.37
CA LYS A 338 -28.13 -40.14 -18.82
C LYS A 338 -27.39 -39.38 -17.73
N LEU A 339 -26.57 -40.07 -16.94
CA LEU A 339 -25.72 -39.44 -15.92
C LEU A 339 -24.65 -38.55 -16.59
N MET A 340 -24.03 -39.05 -17.66
CA MET A 340 -23.06 -38.26 -18.43
C MET A 340 -23.70 -37.07 -19.16
N GLU A 341 -24.88 -37.24 -19.77
CA GLU A 341 -25.64 -36.14 -20.38
C GLU A 341 -25.96 -35.04 -19.36
N PHE A 342 -26.39 -35.43 -18.16
CA PHE A 342 -26.61 -34.49 -17.07
C PHE A 342 -25.32 -33.73 -16.71
N GLY A 343 -24.19 -34.44 -16.54
CA GLY A 343 -22.89 -33.82 -16.26
C GLY A 343 -22.44 -32.81 -17.33
N ARG A 344 -22.63 -33.14 -18.62
CA ARG A 344 -22.27 -32.27 -19.76
C ARG A 344 -23.04 -30.95 -19.79
N VAL A 345 -24.25 -30.92 -19.24
CA VAL A 345 -25.08 -29.71 -19.12
C VAL A 345 -24.83 -29.00 -17.79
N ALA A 346 -24.80 -29.75 -16.68
CA ALA A 346 -24.64 -29.20 -15.34
C ALA A 346 -23.28 -28.50 -15.16
N PHE A 347 -22.19 -29.08 -15.69
CA PHE A 347 -20.84 -28.53 -15.56
C PHE A 347 -20.73 -27.09 -16.10
N PRO A 348 -21.05 -26.80 -17.38
CA PRO A 348 -20.96 -25.44 -17.90
C PRO A 348 -22.01 -24.51 -17.29
N VAL A 349 -23.20 -24.99 -16.93
CA VAL A 349 -24.22 -24.16 -16.27
C VAL A 349 -23.73 -23.68 -14.90
N ILE A 350 -23.20 -24.59 -14.08
CA ILE A 350 -22.64 -24.27 -12.76
C ILE A 350 -21.48 -23.28 -12.92
N LEU A 351 -20.56 -23.53 -13.88
CA LEU A 351 -19.43 -22.65 -14.15
C LEU A 351 -19.89 -21.24 -14.55
N VAL A 352 -20.81 -21.12 -15.51
CA VAL A 352 -21.28 -19.81 -16.01
C VAL A 352 -22.04 -19.04 -14.94
N VAL A 353 -22.94 -19.69 -14.20
CA VAL A 353 -23.68 -19.03 -13.10
C VAL A 353 -22.71 -18.52 -12.04
N TYR A 354 -21.76 -19.36 -11.62
CA TYR A 354 -20.81 -18.98 -10.58
C TYR A 354 -19.84 -17.89 -11.02
N THR A 355 -19.28 -17.99 -12.22
CA THR A 355 -18.38 -16.96 -12.78
C THR A 355 -19.11 -15.64 -12.99
N SER A 356 -20.37 -15.65 -13.42
CA SER A 356 -21.19 -14.44 -13.54
C SER A 356 -21.41 -13.76 -12.19
N LEU A 357 -21.65 -14.54 -11.12
CA LEU A 357 -21.78 -14.02 -9.76
C LEU A 357 -20.46 -13.42 -9.24
N LEU A 358 -19.32 -14.05 -9.57
CA LEU A 358 -18.01 -13.49 -9.23
C LEU A 358 -17.73 -12.20 -9.98
N CYS A 359 -17.95 -12.17 -11.29
CA CYS A 359 -17.79 -10.96 -12.08
C CYS A 359 -18.67 -9.83 -11.53
N TRP A 360 -19.94 -10.09 -11.20
CA TRP A 360 -20.83 -9.08 -10.63
C TRP A 360 -20.38 -8.53 -9.27
N ARG A 361 -19.63 -9.32 -8.49
CA ARG A 361 -19.14 -8.90 -7.17
C ARG A 361 -17.87 -8.04 -7.24
N TYR A 362 -16.99 -8.32 -8.19
CA TYR A 362 -15.62 -7.78 -8.21
C TYR A 362 -15.30 -6.86 -9.41
N LEU A 363 -16.13 -6.86 -10.46
CA LEU A 363 -16.05 -5.97 -11.62
C LEU A 363 -17.26 -5.04 -11.67
#